data_AF-A0A8C0QRC1-F1
#
_entry.id   AF-A0A8C0QRC1-F1
#
_cell.length_a   1.000
_cell.length_b   1.000
_cell.length_c   1.000
_cell.angle_alpha   90.00
_cell.angle_beta   90.00
_cell.angle_gamma   90.00
#
_symmetry.space_group_name_H-M   'P 1'
#
loop_
_entity.id
_entity.type
_entity.pdbx_description
1 polymer ?
#
loop_
_entity_poly.entity_id
_entity_poly.type
_entity_poly.pdbx_seq_one_letter_code
_entity_poly.pdbx_strand_id
1 'polypeptide(L)'
;VTVPNYHAPGTLFQGLCGAPDAPHPLSKIPGGRGGGRDPSLIYKDEKLTVNQDVPVHEGKPHIVHFQYKITEVKISSWDAVLSNQSLFVEIPDGLLADGSKEGLLALLEFAEEKMKANYVFICFRKSREDRAPLLKTFSFLGFEIVSPGHPCVPSRPDVMFMVYSLDQNSSSDEE
;
A
#
# COMPACT_ATOMS: atom_id res chain seq x y z
N VAL A 1 59.81 -27.68 50.11
CA VAL A 1 59.29 -28.70 49.16
C VAL A 1 58.48 -27.93 48.12
N THR A 2 59.11 -27.38 47.08
CA THR A 2 59.56 -28.00 45.83
C THR A 2 58.40 -28.22 44.85
N VAL A 3 58.41 -27.41 43.78
CA VAL A 3 57.63 -27.53 42.53
C VAL A 3 58.01 -28.82 41.76
N PRO A 4 57.22 -29.29 40.77
CA PRO A 4 57.42 -28.86 39.36
C PRO A 4 56.07 -28.73 38.61
N ASN A 5 55.82 -27.86 37.62
CA ASN A 5 56.54 -27.37 36.44
C ASN A 5 56.67 -28.40 35.30
N TYR A 6 55.82 -28.26 34.27
CA TYR A 6 55.97 -28.72 32.88
C TYR A 6 55.04 -27.83 32.04
N HIS A 7 55.27 -27.39 30.81
CA HIS A 7 56.41 -27.29 29.89
C HIS A 7 55.87 -26.40 28.73
N ALA A 8 56.74 -25.59 28.12
CA ALA A 8 56.46 -24.59 27.08
C ALA A 8 56.14 -25.22 25.69
N PRO A 9 56.35 -24.54 24.53
CA PRO A 9 55.93 -23.23 24.01
C PRO A 9 55.11 -23.39 22.69
N GLY A 10 54.51 -22.32 22.17
CA GLY A 10 53.84 -22.37 20.85
C GLY A 10 53.60 -21.01 20.22
N THR A 11 54.52 -20.62 19.35
CA THR A 11 54.51 -19.47 18.44
C THR A 11 53.21 -19.34 17.64
N LEU A 12 52.62 -18.15 17.56
CA LEU A 12 51.87 -17.77 16.35
C LEU A 12 52.05 -16.28 16.02
N PHE A 13 52.19 -16.07 14.72
CA PHE A 13 52.58 -14.90 13.95
C PHE A 13 51.87 -13.57 14.24
N GLN A 14 52.64 -12.47 14.10
CA GLN A 14 52.15 -11.16 13.67
C GLN A 14 51.62 -11.24 12.23
N GLY A 15 50.45 -10.65 11.97
CA GLY A 15 49.93 -10.51 10.60
C GLY A 15 48.60 -9.79 10.50
N LEU A 16 48.67 -8.47 10.31
CA LEU A 16 47.86 -7.66 9.39
C LEU A 16 46.31 -7.61 9.55
N CYS A 17 45.84 -6.42 9.92
CA CYS A 17 44.62 -5.75 9.44
C CYS A 17 43.38 -6.61 9.14
N GLY A 18 42.53 -6.81 10.15
CA GLY A 18 41.12 -7.15 9.95
C GLY A 18 40.28 -5.88 10.07
N ALA A 19 39.94 -5.25 8.95
CA ALA A 19 38.84 -4.29 8.91
C ALA A 19 37.52 -5.02 9.25
N PRO A 20 36.58 -4.43 10.00
CA PRO A 20 35.26 -5.00 10.12
C PRO A 20 34.54 -4.86 8.78
N ASP A 21 34.35 -6.00 8.11
CA ASP A 21 33.53 -6.12 6.90
C ASP A 21 32.09 -5.70 7.25
N ALA A 22 31.64 -4.61 6.64
CA ALA A 22 30.25 -4.15 6.76
C ALA A 22 29.36 -5.14 6.01
N PRO A 23 28.16 -5.52 6.52
CA PRO A 23 27.29 -6.41 5.81
C PRO A 23 26.76 -5.70 4.56
N HIS A 24 27.36 -6.00 3.41
CA HIS A 24 26.80 -5.65 2.12
C HIS A 24 25.51 -6.46 1.89
N PRO A 25 24.44 -5.85 1.37
CA PRO A 25 23.19 -6.55 1.09
C PRO A 25 23.43 -7.62 0.03
N LEU A 26 23.10 -8.88 0.37
CA LEU A 26 23.14 -10.04 -0.50
C LEU A 26 22.22 -9.82 -1.71
N SER A 27 22.77 -9.26 -2.78
CA SER A 27 22.19 -9.34 -4.11
C SER A 27 22.67 -10.60 -4.82
N LYS A 28 21.69 -11.39 -5.27
CA LYS A 28 21.75 -12.42 -6.31
C LYS A 28 22.34 -13.78 -5.93
N ILE A 29 21.44 -14.68 -5.56
CA ILE A 29 21.53 -16.09 -5.97
C ILE A 29 20.71 -16.21 -7.29
N PRO A 30 21.32 -16.62 -8.42
CA PRO A 30 20.59 -16.81 -9.66
C PRO A 30 20.11 -18.27 -9.73
N GLY A 31 18.83 -18.50 -9.42
CA GLY A 31 18.27 -19.84 -9.51
C GLY A 31 16.78 -19.83 -9.23
N GLY A 32 15.97 -19.67 -10.27
CA GLY A 32 14.53 -19.81 -10.14
C GLY A 32 13.75 -18.98 -11.14
N ARG A 33 13.28 -19.66 -12.17
CA ARG A 33 12.28 -19.22 -13.13
C ARG A 33 11.03 -18.70 -12.39
N GLY A 34 10.92 -17.40 -12.20
CA GLY A 34 9.76 -16.73 -11.63
C GLY A 34 9.49 -15.45 -12.40
N GLY A 35 8.54 -15.49 -13.33
CA GLY A 35 8.05 -14.30 -14.03
C GLY A 35 7.14 -13.45 -13.14
N GLY A 36 7.59 -13.13 -11.93
CA GLY A 36 7.00 -12.05 -11.14
C GLY A 36 7.61 -10.76 -11.66
N ARG A 37 6.92 -10.08 -12.60
CA ARG A 37 7.27 -8.69 -12.90
C ARG A 37 6.95 -7.88 -11.65
N ASP A 38 7.96 -7.19 -11.12
CA ASP A 38 7.76 -6.26 -10.00
C ASP A 38 6.69 -5.21 -10.37
N PRO A 39 5.87 -4.77 -9.39
CA PRO A 39 4.93 -3.68 -9.60
C PRO A 39 5.64 -2.44 -10.13
N SER A 40 5.04 -1.78 -11.12
CA SER A 40 5.64 -0.60 -11.77
C SER A 40 5.37 0.66 -10.94
N LEU A 41 6.42 1.43 -10.64
CA LEU A 41 6.26 2.73 -9.97
C LEU A 41 5.60 3.73 -10.93
N ILE A 42 4.40 4.20 -10.61
CA ILE A 42 3.67 5.17 -11.44
C ILE A 42 3.75 6.60 -10.88
N TYR A 43 3.95 6.75 -9.57
CA TYR A 43 4.12 8.06 -8.95
C TYR A 43 4.91 7.98 -7.64
N LYS A 44 5.69 9.01 -7.35
CA LYS A 44 6.38 9.18 -6.07
C LYS A 44 6.64 10.64 -5.77
N ASP A 45 6.26 11.06 -4.57
CA ASP A 45 6.67 12.32 -3.96
C ASP A 45 7.30 12.09 -2.56
N GLU A 46 7.40 13.13 -1.74
CA GLU A 46 7.97 13.06 -0.38
C GLU A 46 7.18 12.14 0.58
N LYS A 47 5.87 12.03 0.37
CA LYS A 47 4.92 11.33 1.25
C LYS A 47 4.18 10.19 0.56
N LEU A 48 3.75 10.32 -0.69
CA LEU A 48 2.96 9.35 -1.41
C LEU A 48 3.83 8.58 -2.42
N THR A 49 3.73 7.26 -2.39
CA THR A 49 4.28 6.36 -3.40
C THR A 49 3.14 5.53 -3.97
N VAL A 50 3.01 5.48 -5.29
CA VAL A 50 1.96 4.74 -5.98
C VAL A 50 2.58 3.78 -6.99
N ASN A 51 2.28 2.50 -6.83
CA ASN A 51 2.72 1.45 -7.73
C ASN A 51 1.52 0.79 -8.39
N GLN A 52 1.68 0.31 -9.62
CA GLN A 52 0.65 -0.40 -10.36
C GLN A 52 1.17 -1.76 -10.83
N ASP A 53 0.38 -2.80 -10.56
CA ASP A 53 0.64 -4.13 -11.06
C ASP A 53 0.55 -4.17 -12.59
N VAL A 54 1.54 -4.80 -13.23
CA VAL A 54 1.51 -5.05 -14.66
C VAL A 54 0.53 -6.19 -14.92
N PRO A 55 -0.57 -5.97 -15.66
CA PRO A 55 -1.55 -7.02 -15.93
C PRO A 55 -0.88 -8.16 -16.70
N VAL A 56 -0.87 -9.35 -16.10
CA VAL A 56 -0.21 -10.54 -16.67
C VAL A 56 -1.11 -11.22 -17.74
N HIS A 57 -2.42 -10.95 -17.71
CA HIS A 57 -3.42 -11.50 -18.63
C HIS A 57 -4.52 -10.46 -18.89
N GLU A 58 -5.09 -10.46 -20.10
CA GLU A 58 -6.36 -9.77 -20.39
C GLU A 58 -7.43 -10.22 -19.39
N GLY A 59 -7.92 -9.28 -18.58
CA GLY A 59 -9.00 -9.53 -17.60
C GLY A 59 -8.58 -9.57 -16.13
N LYS A 60 -7.28 -9.51 -15.77
CA LYS A 60 -6.90 -9.26 -14.37
C LYS A 60 -7.11 -7.77 -14.02
N PRO A 61 -7.68 -7.47 -12.85
CA PRO A 61 -7.86 -6.08 -12.42
C PRO A 61 -6.51 -5.39 -12.27
N HIS A 62 -6.43 -4.13 -12.68
CA HIS A 62 -5.25 -3.30 -12.48
C HIS A 62 -5.20 -2.86 -11.02
N ILE A 63 -4.45 -3.60 -10.21
CA ILE A 63 -4.25 -3.25 -8.80
C ILE A 63 -3.27 -2.09 -8.72
N VAL A 64 -3.65 -1.08 -7.95
CA VAL A 64 -2.85 0.09 -7.62
C VAL A 64 -2.61 0.08 -6.12
N HIS A 65 -1.33 0.14 -5.75
CA HIS A 65 -0.86 0.16 -4.38
C HIS A 65 -0.48 1.58 -3.99
N PHE A 66 -1.17 2.14 -3.01
CA PHE A 66 -0.90 3.44 -2.44
C PHE A 66 -0.16 3.28 -1.11
N GLN A 67 0.95 3.98 -0.97
CA GLN A 67 1.74 4.01 0.26
C GLN A 67 1.94 5.46 0.69
N TYR A 68 1.34 5.83 1.81
CA TYR A 68 1.46 7.15 2.40
C TYR A 68 2.37 7.12 3.63
N LYS A 69 3.47 7.88 3.57
CA LYS A 69 4.45 8.05 4.63
C LYS A 69 3.90 9.00 5.69
N ILE A 70 3.49 8.44 6.82
CA ILE A 70 2.97 9.18 7.98
C ILE A 70 4.15 9.76 8.78
N THR A 71 5.17 8.94 9.02
CA THR A 71 6.45 9.32 9.62
C THR A 71 7.59 8.66 8.85
N GLU A 72 8.85 8.91 9.24
CA GLU A 72 10.01 8.24 8.62
C GLU A 72 9.96 6.72 8.67
N VAL A 73 9.26 6.16 9.66
CA VAL A 73 9.19 4.72 9.92
C VAL A 73 7.79 4.13 9.80
N LYS A 74 6.75 4.97 9.67
CA LYS A 74 5.34 4.54 9.61
C LYS A 74 4.72 4.88 8.26
N ILE A 75 4.17 3.85 7.60
CA ILE A 75 3.53 3.94 6.29
C ILE A 75 2.12 3.39 6.40
N SER A 76 1.15 4.10 5.83
CA SER A 76 -0.22 3.62 5.60
C SER A 76 -0.30 3.06 4.19
N SER A 77 -0.85 1.86 4.03
CA SER A 77 -0.95 1.21 2.71
C SER A 77 -2.41 0.92 2.35
N TRP A 78 -2.75 1.15 1.08
CA TRP A 78 -4.09 0.91 0.54
C TRP A 78 -3.98 0.26 -0.83
N ASP A 79 -4.78 -0.78 -1.03
CA ASP A 79 -4.92 -1.42 -2.32
C ASP A 79 -6.22 -0.97 -2.97
N ALA A 80 -6.13 -0.66 -4.26
CA ALA A 80 -7.26 -0.24 -5.03
C ALA A 80 -7.27 -0.85 -6.44
N VAL A 81 -8.44 -0.87 -7.07
CA VAL A 81 -8.60 -1.26 -8.47
C VAL A 81 -9.17 -0.08 -9.23
N LEU A 82 -8.53 0.29 -10.33
CA LEU A 82 -9.06 1.32 -11.24
C LEU A 82 -9.90 0.66 -12.34
N SER A 83 -11.16 1.08 -12.47
CA SER A 83 -12.07 0.61 -13.52
C SER A 83 -13.03 1.73 -13.94
N ASN A 84 -13.13 2.02 -15.24
CA ASN A 84 -14.05 3.01 -15.81
C ASN A 84 -14.05 4.36 -15.05
N GLN A 85 -12.88 4.98 -14.88
CA GLN A 85 -12.67 6.22 -14.10
C GLN A 85 -13.18 6.15 -12.66
N SER A 86 -13.36 4.96 -12.12
CA SER A 86 -13.79 4.72 -10.75
C SER A 86 -12.70 3.94 -10.03
N LEU A 87 -12.27 4.44 -8.88
CA LEU A 87 -11.25 3.79 -8.07
C LEU A 87 -11.93 3.03 -6.93
N PHE A 88 -11.68 1.74 -6.81
CA PHE A 88 -12.27 0.88 -5.77
C PHE A 88 -11.20 0.53 -4.73
N VAL A 89 -11.29 1.11 -3.55
CA VAL A 89 -10.34 0.93 -2.44
C VAL A 89 -10.89 -0.11 -1.46
N GLU A 90 -10.12 -1.16 -1.21
CA GLU A 90 -10.48 -2.15 -0.19
C GLU A 90 -10.03 -1.67 1.19
N ILE A 91 -10.96 -1.65 2.15
CA ILE A 91 -10.63 -1.30 3.53
C ILE A 91 -10.15 -2.56 4.25
N PRO A 92 -8.89 -2.60 4.72
CA PRO A 92 -8.34 -3.78 5.38
C PRO A 92 -9.07 -4.09 6.69
N ASP A 93 -9.12 -5.37 7.06
CA ASP A 93 -9.72 -5.82 8.31
C ASP A 93 -8.97 -5.26 9.53
N GLY A 94 -9.73 -4.88 10.56
CA GLY A 94 -9.20 -4.25 11.78
C GLY A 94 -9.36 -2.72 11.78
N LEU A 95 -8.88 -2.10 12.85
CA LEU A 95 -8.97 -0.64 13.01
C LEU A 95 -8.11 0.06 11.97
N LEU A 96 -8.63 1.16 11.40
CA LEU A 96 -7.85 2.03 10.55
C LEU A 96 -6.61 2.53 11.31
N ALA A 97 -5.42 2.32 10.75
CA ALA A 97 -4.16 2.72 11.40
C ALA A 97 -4.10 4.25 11.62
N ASP A 98 -3.39 4.73 12.64
CA ASP A 98 -3.19 6.19 12.78
C ASP A 98 -2.47 6.73 11.55
N GLY A 99 -2.94 7.85 11.00
CA GLY A 99 -2.48 8.41 9.73
C GLY A 99 -3.27 7.91 8.51
N SER A 100 -4.26 7.03 8.71
CA SER A 100 -5.17 6.56 7.65
C SER A 100 -5.98 7.68 7.02
N LYS A 101 -6.39 8.68 7.81
CA LYS A 101 -7.15 9.83 7.29
C LYS A 101 -6.31 10.64 6.30
N GLU A 102 -5.10 11.01 6.67
CA GLU A 102 -4.18 11.77 5.83
C GLU A 102 -3.80 10.97 4.58
N GLY A 103 -3.55 9.67 4.74
CA GLY A 103 -3.30 8.78 3.60
C GLY A 103 -4.50 8.65 2.66
N LEU A 104 -5.72 8.59 3.20
CA LEU A 104 -6.94 8.56 2.40
C LEU A 104 -7.17 9.89 1.66
N LEU A 105 -6.93 11.03 2.30
CA LEU A 105 -7.02 12.33 1.65
C LEU A 105 -6.01 12.46 0.50
N ALA A 106 -4.76 12.04 0.72
CA ALA A 106 -3.75 12.00 -0.34
C ALA A 106 -4.14 11.06 -1.49
N LEU A 107 -4.80 9.94 -1.17
CA LEU A 107 -5.34 9.02 -2.19
C LEU A 107 -6.46 9.68 -2.99
N LEU A 108 -7.41 10.39 -2.35
CA LEU A 108 -8.49 11.11 -3.02
C LEU A 108 -7.94 12.20 -3.96
N GLU A 109 -7.00 13.01 -3.47
CA GLU A 109 -6.30 14.03 -4.27
C GLU A 109 -5.59 13.41 -5.47
N PHE A 110 -4.87 12.30 -5.28
CA PHE A 110 -4.21 11.60 -6.37
C PHE A 110 -5.21 11.04 -7.40
N ALA A 111 -6.32 10.47 -6.92
CA ALA A 111 -7.38 9.93 -7.77
C ALA A 111 -8.00 11.03 -8.65
N GLU A 112 -8.22 12.21 -8.10
CA GLU A 112 -8.75 13.36 -8.82
C GLU A 112 -7.72 13.95 -9.80
N GLU A 113 -6.54 14.32 -9.29
CA GLU A 113 -5.60 15.11 -10.08
C GLU A 113 -4.88 14.29 -11.13
N LYS A 114 -4.41 13.10 -10.74
CA LYS A 114 -3.48 12.29 -11.54
C LYS A 114 -4.19 11.18 -12.28
N MET A 115 -5.13 10.48 -11.64
CA MET A 115 -5.90 9.41 -12.30
C MET A 115 -7.12 9.92 -13.08
N LYS A 116 -7.56 11.16 -12.86
CA LYS A 116 -8.79 11.72 -13.44
C LYS A 116 -10.00 10.79 -13.21
N ALA A 117 -10.08 10.26 -11.99
CA ALA A 117 -11.23 9.48 -11.54
C ALA A 117 -12.43 10.39 -11.27
N ASN A 118 -13.62 9.90 -11.53
CA ASN A 118 -14.89 10.58 -11.26
C ASN A 118 -15.44 10.16 -9.89
N TYR A 119 -15.16 8.91 -9.50
CA TYR A 119 -15.68 8.31 -8.29
C TYR A 119 -14.60 7.53 -7.56
N VAL A 120 -14.63 7.60 -6.24
CA VAL A 120 -13.87 6.71 -5.37
C VAL A 120 -14.87 5.88 -4.56
N PHE A 121 -14.86 4.58 -4.80
CA PHE A 121 -15.59 3.61 -4.01
C PHE A 121 -14.68 3.05 -2.93
N ILE A 122 -15.19 2.93 -1.71
CA ILE A 122 -14.59 2.10 -0.67
C ILE A 122 -15.43 0.85 -0.47
N CYS A 123 -14.79 -0.26 -0.14
CA CYS A 123 -15.50 -1.51 0.10
C CYS A 123 -14.94 -2.31 1.28
N PHE A 124 -15.84 -2.96 2.01
CA PHE A 124 -15.50 -3.84 3.13
C PHE A 124 -16.61 -4.89 3.40
N ARG A 125 -16.25 -6.00 4.06
CA ARG A 125 -17.20 -7.08 4.35
C ARG A 125 -18.29 -6.63 5.32
N LYS A 126 -19.54 -7.00 5.05
CA LYS A 126 -20.70 -6.68 5.93
C LYS A 126 -20.63 -7.36 7.31
N SER A 127 -19.89 -8.47 7.41
CA SER A 127 -19.74 -9.27 8.63
C SER A 127 -18.77 -8.69 9.65
N ARG A 128 -18.12 -7.56 9.35
CA ARG A 128 -17.16 -6.90 10.23
C ARG A 128 -17.81 -6.38 11.51
N GLU A 129 -17.17 -6.61 12.65
CA GLU A 129 -17.61 -6.11 13.95
C GLU A 129 -17.51 -4.57 14.03
N ASP A 130 -16.52 -4.00 13.34
CA ASP A 130 -16.27 -2.55 13.23
C ASP A 130 -17.05 -1.88 12.08
N ARG A 131 -18.06 -2.55 11.51
CA ARG A 131 -18.91 -1.99 10.43
C ARG A 131 -19.51 -0.62 10.78
N ALA A 132 -20.11 -0.49 11.96
CA ALA A 132 -20.80 0.73 12.38
C ALA A 132 -19.85 1.94 12.50
N PRO A 133 -18.68 1.84 13.17
CA PRO A 133 -17.73 2.94 13.20
C PRO A 133 -17.10 3.24 11.83
N LEU A 134 -16.93 2.26 10.94
CA LEU A 134 -16.47 2.51 9.56
C LEU A 134 -17.49 3.36 8.79
N LEU A 135 -18.76 2.92 8.76
CA LEU A 135 -19.85 3.68 8.13
C LEU A 135 -19.88 5.12 8.63
N LYS A 136 -19.84 5.30 9.94
CA LYS A 136 -19.84 6.62 10.56
C LYS A 136 -18.64 7.46 10.11
N THR A 137 -17.43 6.89 10.13
CA THR A 137 -16.20 7.58 9.72
C THR A 137 -16.28 8.04 8.28
N PHE A 138 -16.62 7.15 7.35
CA PHE A 138 -16.64 7.49 5.93
C PHE A 138 -17.80 8.39 5.55
N SER A 139 -18.97 8.26 6.19
CA SER A 139 -20.06 9.22 6.01
C SER A 139 -19.69 10.62 6.47
N PHE A 140 -18.91 10.78 7.55
CA PHE A 140 -18.37 12.09 7.93
C PHE A 140 -17.38 12.68 6.93
N LEU A 141 -16.70 11.82 6.16
CA LEU A 141 -15.81 12.24 5.09
C LEU A 141 -16.55 12.54 3.76
N GLY A 142 -17.88 12.39 3.75
CA GLY A 142 -18.71 12.65 2.57
C GLY A 142 -18.98 11.42 1.70
N PHE A 143 -18.62 10.21 2.15
CA PHE A 143 -18.99 8.99 1.43
C PHE A 143 -20.45 8.61 1.69
N GLU A 144 -21.14 8.24 0.63
CA GLU A 144 -22.54 7.82 0.66
C GLU A 144 -22.65 6.31 0.45
N ILE A 145 -23.60 5.65 1.13
CA ILE A 145 -23.82 4.22 0.96
C ILE A 145 -24.38 3.98 -0.45
N VAL A 146 -23.76 3.06 -1.20
CA VAL A 146 -24.21 2.69 -2.54
C VAL A 146 -25.44 1.79 -2.46
N SER A 147 -26.46 2.10 -3.25
CA SER A 147 -27.65 1.28 -3.36
C SER A 147 -27.34 -0.08 -4.02
N PRO A 148 -27.98 -1.19 -3.57
CA PRO A 148 -27.86 -2.47 -4.25
C PRO A 148 -28.29 -2.35 -5.72
N GLY A 149 -27.51 -2.93 -6.64
CA GLY A 149 -27.80 -2.89 -8.07
C GLY A 149 -27.24 -1.66 -8.82
N HIS A 150 -26.41 -0.84 -8.17
CA HIS A 150 -25.71 0.26 -8.83
C HIS A 150 -24.82 -0.26 -9.98
N PRO A 151 -24.89 0.33 -11.20
CA PRO A 151 -24.24 -0.22 -12.39
C PRO A 151 -22.71 -0.28 -12.30
N CYS A 152 -22.09 0.63 -11.53
CA CYS A 152 -20.63 0.65 -11.35
C CYS A 152 -20.13 -0.36 -10.30
N VAL A 153 -21.00 -1.00 -9.53
CA VAL A 153 -20.60 -1.86 -8.41
C VAL A 153 -20.93 -3.32 -8.71
N PRO A 154 -19.96 -4.25 -8.56
CA PRO A 154 -20.23 -5.66 -8.81
C PRO A 154 -21.26 -6.22 -7.83
N SER A 155 -22.08 -7.17 -8.29
CA SER A 155 -23.05 -7.85 -7.42
C SER A 155 -22.33 -8.73 -6.40
N ARG A 156 -22.06 -8.14 -5.22
CA ARG A 156 -21.37 -8.77 -4.09
C ARG A 156 -22.20 -8.57 -2.82
N PRO A 157 -23.14 -9.48 -2.51
CA PRO A 157 -24.07 -9.30 -1.40
C PRO A 157 -23.37 -9.33 -0.02
N ASP A 158 -22.17 -9.91 0.04
CA ASP A 158 -21.29 -10.01 1.20
C ASP A 158 -20.50 -8.72 1.50
N VAL A 159 -20.41 -7.82 0.51
CA VAL A 159 -19.61 -6.59 0.58
C VAL A 159 -20.51 -5.36 0.66
N MET A 160 -20.09 -4.39 1.45
CA MET A 160 -20.68 -3.06 1.52
C MET A 160 -19.82 -2.09 0.72
N PHE A 161 -20.47 -1.20 -0.03
CA PHE A 161 -19.82 -0.18 -0.82
C PHE A 161 -20.29 1.21 -0.37
N MET A 162 -19.36 2.15 -0.29
CA MET A 162 -19.67 3.57 -0.17
C MET A 162 -18.94 4.33 -1.28
N VAL A 163 -19.51 5.42 -1.77
CA VAL A 163 -18.99 6.20 -2.89
C VAL A 163 -18.71 7.64 -2.47
N TYR A 164 -17.61 8.18 -2.97
CA TYR A 164 -17.26 9.60 -2.93
C TYR A 164 -17.17 10.09 -4.37
N SER A 165 -17.95 11.12 -4.70
CA SER A 165 -17.90 11.78 -6.00
C SER A 165 -16.78 12.81 -5.97
N LEU A 166 -15.84 12.71 -6.92
CA LEU A 166 -14.82 13.73 -7.11
C LEU A 166 -15.46 14.83 -7.98
N ASP A 167 -15.56 16.05 -7.44
CA ASP A 167 -16.12 17.19 -8.16
C ASP A 167 -15.24 17.49 -9.38
N GLN A 168 -15.63 16.98 -10.54
CA GLN A 168 -15.12 17.51 -11.80
C GLN A 168 -15.76 18.85 -11.98
N ASN A 169 -15.05 19.90 -11.54
CA ASN A 169 -15.36 21.31 -11.76
C ASN A 169 -16.31 21.47 -12.95
N SER A 170 -17.62 21.54 -12.68
CA SER A 170 -18.59 21.82 -13.70
C SER A 170 -18.32 23.25 -14.09
N SER A 171 -17.47 23.44 -15.10
CA SER A 171 -17.39 24.68 -15.85
C SER A 171 -18.73 24.81 -16.57
N SER A 172 -19.77 25.17 -15.84
CA SER A 172 -20.85 25.96 -16.40
C SER A 172 -20.24 27.34 -16.63
N ASP A 173 -19.49 27.44 -17.72
CA ASP A 173 -19.40 28.67 -18.48
C ASP A 173 -20.83 29.00 -18.93
N GLU A 174 -21.55 29.74 -18.09
CA GLU A 174 -22.76 30.43 -18.52
C GLU A 174 -22.33 31.79 -19.09
N GLU A 175 -22.64 31.96 -20.37
CA GLU A 175 -22.32 33.05 -21.30
C GLU A 175 -22.76 34.45 -20.82
#